data_AF-A0A849FT95-F1
#
_entry.id   AF-A0A849FT95-F1
#
_cell.length_a   1.000
_cell.length_b   1.000
_cell.length_c   1.000
_cell.angle_alpha   90.00
_cell.angle_beta   90.00
_cell.angle_gamma   90.00
#
_symmetry.space_group_name_H-M   'P 1'
#
loop_
_entity.id
_entity.type
_entity.pdbx_description
1 polymer ?
#
loop_
_entity_poly.entity_id
_entity_poly.type
_entity_poly.pdbx_seq_one_letter_code
_entity_poly.pdbx_strand_id
1 'polypeptide(L)' 'MELNADFGQRAVVHAGKIDWVSSPMPGVDRRMLDRIGDEVARATSIVRYAPESHFSAHVHTGGEE' A
#
# COMPACT_ATOMS: atom_id res chain seq x y z
N MET A 1 8.39 6.61 -6.11
CA MET A 1 7.03 7.07 -6.43
C MET A 1 6.62 8.02 -5.33
N GLU A 2 5.90 9.09 -5.67
CA GLU A 2 5.33 10.01 -4.68
C GLU A 2 3.82 10.12 -4.91
N LEU A 3 3.04 9.86 -3.86
CA LEU A 3 1.58 9.94 -3.86
C LEU A 3 1.12 10.59 -2.57
N ASN A 4 0.38 11.71 -2.66
CA ASN A 4 -0.08 12.47 -1.48
C ASN A 4 1.05 12.69 -0.44
N ALA A 5 2.26 12.97 -0.93
CA ALA A 5 3.50 13.00 -0.15
C ALA A 5 3.77 14.35 0.55
N ASP A 6 3.02 15.39 0.22
CA ASP A 6 3.12 16.70 0.88
C ASP A 6 2.23 16.72 2.14
N PHE A 7 2.87 16.57 3.31
CA PHE A 7 2.17 16.60 4.61
C PHE A 7 1.71 18.01 5.04
N GLY A 8 2.11 19.06 4.33
CA GLY A 8 1.55 20.40 4.51
C GLY A 8 0.16 20.55 3.88
N GLN A 9 -0.26 19.59 3.06
CA GLN A 9 -1.53 19.62 2.33
C GLN A 9 -2.51 18.58 2.85
N ARG A 10 -3.80 18.92 2.84
CA ARG A 10 -4.85 17.96 3.14
C ARG A 10 -5.09 17.06 1.92
N ALA A 11 -4.89 15.76 2.07
CA ALA A 11 -5.29 14.76 1.08
C ALA A 11 -6.65 14.14 1.45
N VAL A 12 -7.51 13.95 0.44
CA VAL A 12 -8.78 13.22 0.59
C VAL A 12 -8.90 12.23 -0.56
N VAL A 13 -9.03 10.94 -0.22
CA VAL A 13 -9.04 9.85 -1.20
C VAL A 13 -10.32 9.05 -1.07
N HIS A 14 -11.11 8.96 -2.15
CA HIS A 14 -12.22 8.01 -2.22
C HIS A 14 -11.71 6.67 -2.74
N ALA A 15 -11.17 5.85 -1.83
CA ALA A 15 -10.50 4.60 -2.19
C ALA A 15 -11.36 3.62 -3.01
N GLY A 16 -12.68 3.66 -2.85
CA GLY A 16 -13.64 2.89 -3.65
C GLY A 16 -13.49 3.06 -5.17
N LYS A 17 -13.01 4.24 -5.62
CA LYS A 17 -12.85 4.61 -7.03
C LYS A 17 -11.44 4.36 -7.59
N ILE A 18 -10.51 3.87 -6.76
CA ILE A 18 -9.15 3.55 -7.20
C ILE A 18 -9.14 2.12 -7.74
N ASP A 19 -8.49 1.88 -8.87
CA ASP A 19 -8.31 0.52 -9.37
C ASP A 19 -7.37 -0.27 -8.45
N TRP A 20 -7.61 -1.57 -8.35
CA TRP A 20 -6.68 -2.46 -7.65
C TRP A 20 -5.39 -2.59 -8.47
N VAL A 21 -4.25 -2.46 -7.80
CA VAL A 21 -2.93 -2.65 -8.40
C VAL A 21 -2.27 -3.83 -7.70
N SER A 22 -1.73 -4.77 -8.47
CA SER A 22 -1.04 -5.92 -7.88
C SER A 22 0.19 -5.49 -7.10
N SER A 23 0.38 -6.12 -5.95
CA SER A 23 1.60 -6.00 -5.17
C SER A 23 2.65 -7.02 -5.63
N PRO A 24 3.91 -6.93 -5.16
CA PRO A 24 4.89 -7.98 -5.38
C PRO A 24 4.51 -9.34 -4.77
N MET A 25 3.59 -9.36 -3.79
CA MET A 25 3.11 -10.59 -3.16
C MET A 25 1.97 -11.18 -4.00
N PRO A 26 2.10 -12.41 -4.52
CA PRO A 26 1.05 -13.07 -5.28
C PRO A 26 -0.26 -13.15 -4.49
N GLY A 27 -1.38 -12.83 -5.15
CA GLY A 27 -2.71 -12.85 -4.51
C GLY A 27 -3.00 -11.64 -3.62
N VAL A 28 -2.09 -10.66 -3.54
CA VAL A 28 -2.30 -9.42 -2.78
C VAL A 28 -2.34 -8.22 -3.71
N ASP A 29 -3.48 -7.53 -3.71
CA ASP A 29 -3.67 -6.28 -4.42
C ASP A 29 -3.75 -5.10 -3.45
N ARG A 30 -3.45 -3.90 -3.93
CA ARG A 30 -3.44 -2.67 -3.13
C ARG A 30 -4.07 -1.49 -3.83
N ARG A 31 -4.67 -0.62 -3.03
CA ARG A 31 -5.04 0.76 -3.36
C ARG A 31 -4.20 1.69 -2.49
N MET A 32 -3.25 2.38 -3.12
CA MET A 32 -2.33 3.26 -2.42
C MET A 32 -3.04 4.57 -2.04
N LEU A 33 -2.88 5.01 -0.79
CA LEU A 33 -3.48 6.25 -0.27
C LEU A 33 -2.42 7.35 -0.11
N ASP A 34 -1.25 7.00 0.41
CA ASP A 34 -0.05 7.82 0.40
C ASP A 34 1.18 6.94 0.14
N ARG A 35 2.25 7.54 -0.41
CA ARG A 35 3.52 6.87 -0.62
C ARG A 35 4.67 7.87 -0.74
N ILE A 36 5.78 7.56 -0.05
CA ILE A 36 7.09 8.18 -0.27
C ILE A 36 8.13 7.08 -0.44
N GLY A 37 8.69 6.99 -1.65
CA GLY A 37 9.70 5.99 -2.00
C GLY A 37 9.20 4.99 -3.04
N ASP A 38 10.10 4.10 -3.46
CA ASP A 38 9.83 3.06 -4.46
C ASP A 38 9.59 1.71 -3.78
N GLU A 39 10.56 0.81 -3.76
CA GLU A 39 10.41 -0.54 -3.20
C GLU A 39 10.29 -0.52 -1.67
N VAL A 40 11.22 0.18 -1.01
CA VAL A 40 11.13 0.53 0.41
C VAL A 40 10.48 1.91 0.49
N ALA A 41 9.32 1.99 1.14
CA ALA A 41 8.54 3.22 1.20
C ALA A 41 7.83 3.34 2.54
N ARG A 42 7.65 4.58 2.99
CA ARG A 42 6.54 4.89 3.90
C ARG A 42 5.27 4.89 3.06
N ALA A 43 4.29 4.09 3.44
CA ALA A 43 3.07 3.95 2.68
C ALA A 43 1.86 3.65 3.56
N THR A 44 0.75 4.29 3.26
CA THR A 44 -0.58 3.86 3.70
C THR A 44 -1.34 3.31 2.50
N SER A 45 -1.90 2.10 2.62
CA SER A 45 -2.61 1.43 1.54
C SER A 45 -3.78 0.62 2.08
N ILE A 46 -4.86 0.51 1.31
CA ILE A 46 -5.85 -0.54 1.52
C ILE A 46 -5.37 -1.76 0.75
N VAL A 47 -5.18 -2.88 1.44
CA VAL A 47 -4.76 -4.15 0.83
C VAL A 47 -5.91 -5.14 0.82
N ARG A 48 -5.89 -6.03 -0.17
CA ARG A 48 -6.84 -7.15 -0.28
C ARG A 48 -6.06 -8.42 -0.57
N TYR A 49 -6.35 -9.44 0.22
CA TYR A 49 -5.84 -10.79 0.03
C TYR A 49 -6.88 -11.63 -0.71
N ALA A 50 -6.48 -12.31 -1.78
CA ALA A 50 -7.30 -13.31 -2.43
C ALA A 50 -7.56 -14.49 -1.47
N PRO A 51 -8.66 -15.25 -1.66
CA PRO A 51 -8.89 -16.47 -0.90
C PRO A 51 -7.66 -17.40 -0.92
N GLU A 52 -7.38 -18.04 0.22
CA GLU A 52 -6.28 -19.02 0.36
C GLU A 52 -4.86 -18.45 0.15
N SER A 53 -4.71 -17.11 0.17
CA SER A 53 -3.40 -16.46 0.10
C SER A 53 -2.53 -16.83 1.30
N HIS A 54 -1.29 -17.22 1.01
CA HIS A 54 -0.26 -17.53 2.00
C HIS A 54 1.07 -16.91 1.57
N PHE A 55 1.90 -16.58 2.56
CA PHE A 55 3.19 -15.93 2.32
C PHE A 55 4.17 -16.32 3.41
N SER A 56 5.46 -16.27 3.06
CA SER A 56 6.54 -16.49 4.01
C SER A 56 6.55 -15.40 5.09
N ALA A 57 7.00 -15.78 6.28
CA ALA A 57 7.27 -14.81 7.33
C ALA A 57 8.25 -13.73 6.82
N HIS A 58 7.99 -12.49 7.18
CA HIS A 58 8.83 -11.35 6.82
C HIS A 58 8.98 -10.42 8.03
N VAL A 59 9.94 -9.50 7.94
CA VAL A 59 10.31 -8.60 9.03
C VAL A 59 9.83 -7.19 8.71
N HIS A 60 9.19 -6.56 9.68
CA HIS A 60 8.76 -5.16 9.61
C HIS A 60 9.87 -4.24 10.09
N THR A 61 10.91 -4.05 9.27
CA THR A 61 12.09 -3.25 9.66
C THR A 61 11.75 -1.78 9.98
N GLY A 62 10.66 -1.25 9.40
CA GLY A 62 10.11 0.07 9.69
C GLY A 62 8.79 0.08 10.47
N GLY A 63 8.33 -1.08 10.96
CA GLY A 63 7.00 -1.27 11.54
C GLY A 63 5.90 -1.56 10.50
N GLU A 64 4.76 -2.10 10.97
CA GLU A 64 3.52 -2.33 10.22
C GLU A 64 2.34 -2.07 11.17
N GLU A 65 1.38 -1.26 10.72
CA GLU A 65 0.13 -0.92 11.43
C GLU A 65 -1.06 -1.04 10.47
#